data_AF-I8I6A6-F1
#
_entry.id   AF-I8I6A6-F1
#
_cell.length_a   1.000
_cell.length_b   1.000
_cell.length_c   1.000
_cell.angle_alpha   90.00
_cell.angle_beta   90.00
_cell.angle_gamma   90.00
#
_symmetry.space_group_name_H-M   'P 1'
#
loop_
_entity.id
_entity.type
_entity.pdbx_description
1 polymer ?
#
loop_
_entity_poly.entity_id
_entity_poly.type
_entity_poly.pdbx_seq_one_letter_code
_entity_poly.pdbx_strand_id
1 'polypeptide(L)'
;MRSSDLRGATRLAVGATLAITDIVEHMHRNISQVPWIFGTLPPGRTRGITGLVYRNVRRVTGWVGSGLDLAIRQLQPLIDTAAEEAGPAGRDAVIAVLNGVLGDHLEASTNPLATRLSFRRGGRELPRCEGGRVLLLIHGLCMHDGQWRRNGHDHGAALADEFGYTPIYLRYNSGRHVSTNGRELAEKLEALVGSAETPVTELAILGFSMGGLLARSACHYAALAGHCWPSLLKHLVFLGTPHLGAPLERGGNGLQGLIGMSPYSAPLAALGKLRSAGITDLRHGSLVDEDWSGLDRFERAERLPTAIGLPPGALVSALAGTTGSRVGDFGDRLFGDGLVPVESALGRDPSGHRDLPIAADRQWIGTGIGHLDLLDRREAYEALRRQFQ
;
A
#
# COMPACT_ATOMS: atom_id res chain seq x y z
N MET A 1 -13.20 24.53 -9.95
CA MET A 1 -12.52 25.13 -8.77
C MET A 1 -11.02 25.06 -8.99
N ARG A 2 -10.29 26.16 -8.77
CA ARG A 2 -8.83 26.19 -8.99
C ARG A 2 -8.14 25.56 -7.77
N SER A 3 -7.02 24.86 -7.97
CA SER A 3 -6.23 24.20 -6.91
C SER A 3 -5.76 25.16 -5.78
N SER A 4 -5.75 26.47 -6.05
CA SER A 4 -5.54 27.53 -5.06
C SER A 4 -6.68 27.63 -4.04
N ASP A 5 -7.92 27.44 -4.49
CA ASP A 5 -9.13 27.69 -3.72
C ASP A 5 -9.37 26.55 -2.73
N LEU A 6 -9.03 25.32 -3.14
CA LEU A 6 -9.06 24.13 -2.28
C LEU A 6 -8.02 24.24 -1.15
N ARG A 7 -6.80 24.67 -1.48
CA ARG A 7 -5.73 24.92 -0.49
C ARG A 7 -6.09 26.06 0.47
N GLY A 8 -6.76 27.10 -0.03
CA GLY A 8 -7.31 28.20 0.78
C GLY A 8 -8.38 27.70 1.75
N ALA A 9 -9.33 26.90 1.27
CA ALA A 9 -10.40 26.34 2.09
C ALA A 9 -9.88 25.38 3.17
N THR A 10 -8.92 24.51 2.85
CA THR A 10 -8.30 23.61 3.84
C THR A 10 -7.52 24.38 4.90
N ARG A 11 -6.76 25.42 4.52
CA ARG A 11 -6.06 26.28 5.49
C ARG A 11 -7.03 27.03 6.40
N LEU A 12 -8.14 27.51 5.85
CA LEU A 12 -9.21 28.17 6.59
C LEU A 12 -9.87 27.21 7.59
N ALA A 13 -10.18 25.98 7.18
CA ALA A 13 -10.79 24.96 8.02
C ALA A 13 -9.87 24.50 9.17
N VAL A 14 -8.57 24.33 8.89
CA VAL A 14 -7.55 24.03 9.92
C VAL A 14 -7.43 25.20 10.91
N GLY A 15 -7.37 26.43 10.41
CA GLY A 15 -7.34 27.63 11.25
C GLY A 15 -8.59 27.76 12.14
N ALA A 16 -9.77 27.51 11.58
CA ALA A 16 -11.04 27.53 12.32
C ALA A 16 -11.10 26.43 13.40
N THR A 17 -10.61 25.23 13.10
CA THR A 17 -10.58 24.12 14.07
C THR A 17 -9.64 24.41 15.24
N LEU A 18 -8.48 25.01 14.97
CA LEU A 18 -7.54 25.45 16.01
C LEU A 18 -8.15 26.55 16.88
N ALA A 19 -8.83 27.54 16.27
CA ALA A 19 -9.50 28.62 17.00
C ALA A 19 -10.64 28.11 17.90
N ILE A 20 -11.46 27.17 17.42
CA ILE A 20 -12.53 26.54 18.21
C ILE A 20 -11.93 25.74 19.37
N THR A 21 -10.85 24.99 19.11
CA THR A 21 -10.14 24.22 20.15
C THR A 21 -9.61 25.14 21.26
N ASP A 22 -9.11 26.32 20.89
CA ASP A 22 -8.65 27.34 21.85
C ASP A 22 -9.81 27.92 22.68
N ILE A 23 -10.97 28.19 22.06
CA ILE A 23 -12.16 28.68 22.78
C ILE A 23 -12.63 27.63 23.80
N VAL A 24 -12.75 26.37 23.38
CA VAL A 24 -13.23 25.28 24.23
C VAL A 24 -12.24 24.99 25.37
N GLU A 25 -10.92 25.06 25.14
CA GLU A 25 -9.94 24.92 26.22
C GLU A 25 -10.06 26.04 27.26
N HIS A 26 -10.24 27.29 26.83
CA HIS A 26 -10.43 28.40 27.74
C HIS A 26 -11.71 28.23 28.56
N MET A 27 -12.79 27.76 27.95
CA MET A 27 -14.03 27.43 28.67
C MET A 27 -13.81 26.31 29.68
N HIS A 28 -13.13 25.23 29.29
CA HIS A 28 -12.86 24.09 30.16
C HIS A 28 -11.98 24.50 31.36
N ARG A 29 -11.00 25.37 31.14
CA ARG A 29 -10.20 25.97 32.22
C ARG A 29 -11.08 26.76 33.18
N ASN A 30 -11.91 27.66 32.66
CA ASN A 30 -12.77 28.53 33.46
C ASN A 30 -13.80 27.74 34.28
N ILE A 31 -14.28 26.61 33.76
CA ILE A 31 -15.18 25.69 34.49
C ILE A 31 -14.42 24.89 35.56
N SER A 32 -13.19 24.46 35.27
CA SER A 32 -12.35 23.70 36.21
C SER A 32 -11.80 24.52 37.38
N GLN A 33 -11.87 25.85 37.29
CA GLN A 33 -11.56 26.76 38.38
C GLN A 33 -12.89 27.21 39.00
N VAL A 34 -13.33 26.52 40.06
CA VAL A 34 -14.55 26.87 40.80
C VAL A 34 -14.50 28.37 41.16
N PRO A 35 -15.56 29.15 40.87
CA PRO A 35 -15.50 30.60 40.97
C PRO A 35 -15.62 31.04 42.43
N TRP A 36 -14.66 31.82 42.92
CA TRP A 36 -14.95 32.74 44.02
C TRP A 36 -15.17 34.13 43.43
N ILE A 37 -16.32 34.68 43.79
CA ILE A 37 -16.99 35.82 43.20
C ILE A 37 -16.07 37.05 43.39
N PHE A 38 -15.68 37.68 42.27
CA PHE A 38 -14.76 38.83 42.08
C PHE A 38 -13.27 38.52 41.88
N GLY A 39 -12.86 38.43 40.61
CA GLY A 39 -11.46 38.52 40.20
C GLY A 39 -11.27 38.34 38.68
N THR A 40 -10.40 39.15 38.06
CA THR A 40 -9.95 38.93 36.69
C THR A 40 -8.99 37.75 36.65
N LEU A 41 -9.35 36.70 35.92
CA LEU A 41 -8.50 35.53 35.74
C LEU A 41 -7.33 35.87 34.79
N PRO A 42 -6.06 35.58 35.16
CA PRO A 42 -4.94 35.81 34.27
C PRO A 42 -5.00 34.90 33.03
N PRO A 43 -4.61 35.41 31.84
CA PRO A 43 -4.58 34.62 30.61
C PRO A 43 -3.70 33.37 30.76
N GLY A 44 -4.12 32.25 30.17
CA GLY A 44 -3.39 30.99 30.30
C GLY A 44 -4.17 29.75 29.88
N ARG A 45 -3.43 28.64 29.67
CA ARG A 45 -3.94 27.36 29.14
C ARG A 45 -4.25 26.35 30.25
N THR A 46 -4.99 25.28 29.92
CA THR A 46 -5.24 24.19 30.88
C THR A 46 -3.94 23.44 31.21
N ARG A 47 -3.84 22.91 32.44
CA ARG A 47 -2.69 22.13 32.93
C ARG A 47 -3.08 20.66 33.13
N GLY A 48 -2.11 19.78 33.37
CA GLY A 48 -2.37 18.35 33.60
C GLY A 48 -2.84 17.60 32.34
N ILE A 49 -3.67 16.57 32.54
CA ILE A 49 -4.17 15.67 31.48
C ILE A 49 -5.02 16.44 30.46
N THR A 50 -5.86 17.37 30.89
CA THR A 50 -6.66 18.24 30.00
C THR A 50 -5.77 19.10 29.11
N GLY A 51 -4.71 19.70 29.67
CA GLY A 51 -3.72 20.44 28.88
C GLY A 51 -2.95 19.55 27.90
N LEU A 52 -2.71 18.29 28.24
CA LEU A 52 -2.10 17.32 27.34
C LEU A 52 -3.02 16.99 26.16
N VAL A 53 -4.32 16.82 26.41
CA VAL A 53 -5.33 16.57 25.37
C VAL A 53 -5.41 17.75 24.40
N TYR A 54 -5.57 18.99 24.87
CA TYR A 54 -5.63 20.15 23.98
C TYR A 54 -4.31 20.43 23.23
N ARG A 55 -3.15 20.14 23.84
CA ARG A 55 -1.86 20.18 23.14
C ARG A 55 -1.77 19.12 22.04
N ASN A 56 -2.30 17.92 22.26
CA ASN A 56 -2.30 16.85 21.27
C ASN A 56 -3.27 17.14 20.12
N VAL A 57 -4.48 17.66 20.42
CA VAL A 57 -5.42 18.12 19.38
C VAL A 57 -4.77 19.21 18.53
N ARG A 58 -4.17 20.25 19.14
CA ARG A 58 -3.47 21.29 18.37
C ARG A 58 -2.26 20.79 17.59
N ARG A 59 -1.50 19.83 18.12
CA ARG A 59 -0.39 19.21 17.39
C ARG A 59 -0.92 18.48 16.17
N VAL A 60 -1.91 17.60 16.34
CA VAL A 60 -2.52 16.84 15.24
C VAL A 60 -3.16 17.77 14.21
N THR A 61 -3.91 18.79 14.63
CA THR A 61 -4.57 19.74 13.73
C THR A 61 -3.57 20.68 13.03
N GLY A 62 -2.49 21.10 13.71
CA GLY A 62 -1.40 21.87 13.10
C GLY A 62 -0.60 21.08 12.06
N TRP A 63 -0.55 19.75 12.19
CA TRP A 63 0.11 18.87 11.23
C TRP A 63 -0.65 18.78 9.90
N VAL A 64 -1.97 18.96 9.93
CA VAL A 64 -2.84 18.87 8.73
C VAL A 64 -2.72 20.10 7.82
N GLY A 65 -2.29 21.27 8.33
CA GLY A 65 -2.31 22.52 7.57
C GLY A 65 -0.98 23.02 7.00
N SER A 66 0.17 22.77 7.66
CA SER A 66 1.47 23.36 7.27
C SER A 66 2.71 22.62 7.80
N GLY A 67 2.60 21.40 8.37
CA GLY A 67 3.66 20.81 9.21
C GLY A 67 4.29 19.49 8.72
N LEU A 68 3.77 18.83 7.69
CA LEU A 68 4.25 17.51 7.28
C LEU A 68 5.66 17.52 6.70
N ASP A 69 6.01 18.50 5.84
CA ASP A 69 7.37 18.59 5.29
C ASP A 69 8.44 18.87 6.37
N LEU A 70 8.10 19.61 7.42
CA LEU A 70 8.99 19.83 8.57
C LEU A 70 9.13 18.55 9.41
N ALA A 71 8.04 17.80 9.60
CA ALA A 71 8.07 16.52 10.30
C ALA A 71 8.87 15.47 9.52
N ILE A 72 8.77 15.43 8.19
CA ILE A 72 9.55 14.53 7.33
C ILE A 72 11.06 14.84 7.43
N ARG A 73 11.45 16.13 7.48
CA ARG A 73 12.85 16.52 7.74
C ARG A 73 13.37 16.02 9.10
N GLN A 74 12.50 15.87 10.09
CA GLN A 74 12.87 15.30 11.40
C GLN A 74 13.05 13.78 11.35
N LEU A 75 12.67 13.11 10.25
CA LEU A 75 12.90 11.67 10.03
C LEU A 75 14.22 11.40 9.29
N GLN A 76 14.95 12.45 8.85
CA GLN A 76 16.26 12.31 8.23
C GLN A 76 17.24 11.46 9.06
N PRO A 77 17.32 11.62 10.41
CA PRO A 77 18.20 10.77 11.22
C PRO A 77 17.85 9.28 11.13
N LEU A 78 16.56 8.91 11.02
CA LEU A 78 16.17 7.50 10.87
C LEU A 78 16.61 6.94 9.51
N ILE A 79 16.54 7.76 8.47
CA ILE A 79 17.01 7.41 7.12
C ILE A 79 18.52 7.20 7.15
N ASP A 80 19.26 8.11 7.79
CA ASP A 80 20.71 8.07 7.87
C ASP A 80 21.18 6.87 8.71
N THR A 81 20.59 6.65 9.89
CA THR A 81 20.89 5.47 10.73
C THR A 81 20.61 4.16 9.99
N ALA A 82 19.47 4.04 9.30
CA ALA A 82 19.17 2.84 8.52
C ALA A 82 20.17 2.64 7.35
N ALA A 83 20.65 3.73 6.76
CA ALA A 83 21.69 3.69 5.73
C ALA A 83 23.06 3.27 6.28
N GLU A 84 23.40 3.70 7.49
CA GLU A 84 24.65 3.33 8.16
C GLU A 84 24.64 1.84 8.57
N GLU A 85 23.53 1.35 9.12
CA GLU A 85 23.43 -0.02 9.64
C GLU A 85 23.23 -1.08 8.54
N ALA A 86 22.41 -0.78 7.52
CA ALA A 86 22.02 -1.74 6.49
C ALA A 86 22.28 -1.26 5.05
N GLY A 87 23.06 -0.21 4.87
CA GLY A 87 23.42 0.31 3.56
C GLY A 87 22.22 0.88 2.78
N PRO A 88 22.31 0.91 1.43
CA PRO A 88 21.23 1.41 0.58
C PRO A 88 19.88 0.69 0.79
N ALA A 89 19.90 -0.58 1.17
CA ALA A 89 18.69 -1.36 1.43
C ALA A 89 17.94 -0.87 2.68
N GLY A 90 18.65 -0.55 3.76
CA GLY A 90 18.04 0.03 4.97
C GLY A 90 17.38 1.38 4.70
N ARG A 91 18.08 2.26 3.98
CA ARG A 91 17.55 3.54 3.51
C ARG A 91 16.27 3.37 2.69
N ASP A 92 16.30 2.49 1.70
CA ASP A 92 15.18 2.24 0.80
C ASP A 92 13.95 1.68 1.54
N ALA A 93 14.17 0.84 2.56
CA ALA A 93 13.09 0.33 3.40
C ALA A 93 12.38 1.46 4.18
N VAL A 94 13.12 2.41 4.75
CA VAL A 94 12.54 3.56 5.44
C VAL A 94 11.73 4.42 4.45
N ILE A 95 12.28 4.70 3.26
CA ILE A 95 11.59 5.48 2.24
C ILE A 95 10.33 4.78 1.73
N ALA A 96 10.37 3.45 1.56
CA ALA A 96 9.22 2.65 1.17
C ALA A 96 8.08 2.78 2.17
N VAL A 97 8.39 2.73 3.47
CA VAL A 97 7.42 2.93 4.56
C VAL A 97 6.83 4.34 4.53
N LEU A 98 7.68 5.37 4.37
CA LEU A 98 7.20 6.75 4.25
C LEU A 98 6.25 6.92 3.06
N ASN A 99 6.58 6.32 1.91
CA ASN A 99 5.70 6.32 0.75
C ASN A 99 4.42 5.52 0.99
N GLY A 100 4.48 4.37 1.65
CA GLY A 100 3.26 3.61 1.94
C GLY A 100 2.28 4.36 2.85
N VAL A 101 2.79 5.10 3.85
CA VAL A 101 1.97 5.80 4.85
C VAL A 101 1.58 7.21 4.43
N LEU A 102 2.44 7.92 3.68
CA LEU A 102 2.28 9.35 3.36
C LEU A 102 2.48 9.65 1.86
N GLY A 103 2.52 8.64 1.01
CA GLY A 103 2.96 8.77 -0.38
C GLY A 103 2.15 9.72 -1.25
N ASP A 104 0.83 9.76 -1.08
CA ASP A 104 -0.06 10.71 -1.73
C ASP A 104 0.25 12.15 -1.33
N HIS A 105 0.55 12.38 -0.05
CA HIS A 105 0.98 13.68 0.45
C HIS A 105 2.37 14.07 -0.07
N LEU A 106 3.33 13.14 -0.04
CA LEU A 106 4.69 13.34 -0.55
C LEU A 106 4.67 13.74 -2.03
N GLU A 107 3.81 13.10 -2.84
CA GLU A 107 3.62 13.46 -4.25
C GLU A 107 2.98 14.85 -4.39
N ALA A 108 1.90 15.12 -3.65
CA ALA A 108 1.19 16.40 -3.71
C ALA A 108 2.03 17.60 -3.25
N SER A 109 2.99 17.39 -2.33
CA SER A 109 3.95 18.40 -1.89
C SER A 109 5.23 18.44 -2.74
N THR A 110 5.33 17.64 -3.80
CA THR A 110 6.53 17.51 -4.65
C THR A 110 7.80 17.19 -3.84
N ASN A 111 7.64 16.38 -2.80
CA ASN A 111 8.72 16.02 -1.88
C ASN A 111 9.74 15.10 -2.58
N PRO A 112 11.06 15.31 -2.40
CA PRO A 112 12.08 14.47 -3.03
C PRO A 112 12.06 13.00 -2.56
N LEU A 113 11.42 12.70 -1.44
CA LEU A 113 11.22 11.33 -0.96
C LEU A 113 10.03 10.63 -1.65
N ALA A 114 9.23 11.32 -2.45
CA ALA A 114 8.16 10.72 -3.23
C ALA A 114 8.77 9.75 -4.26
N THR A 115 8.43 8.47 -4.13
CA THR A 115 8.91 7.42 -5.02
C THR A 115 8.22 7.55 -6.38
N ARG A 116 9.00 7.52 -7.45
CA ARG A 116 8.48 7.46 -8.82
C ARG A 116 8.35 6.03 -9.28
N LEU A 117 7.36 5.75 -10.13
CA LEU A 117 7.23 4.45 -10.74
C LEU A 117 8.41 4.21 -11.71
N SER A 118 9.18 3.16 -11.46
CA SER A 118 10.31 2.74 -12.29
C SER A 118 10.44 1.23 -12.33
N PHE A 119 10.87 0.70 -13.47
CA PHE A 119 11.27 -0.70 -13.62
C PHE A 119 12.72 -0.86 -13.21
N ARG A 120 13.06 -1.98 -12.56
CA ARG A 120 14.38 -2.20 -11.99
C ARG A 120 14.88 -3.62 -12.24
N ARG A 121 16.19 -3.76 -12.42
CA ARG A 121 16.90 -5.05 -12.51
C ARG A 121 18.26 -4.92 -11.85
N GLY A 122 18.67 -5.89 -11.04
CA GLY A 122 19.93 -5.81 -10.29
C GLY A 122 20.02 -4.59 -9.37
N GLY A 123 18.88 -4.13 -8.82
CA GLY A 123 18.82 -2.95 -7.95
C GLY A 123 19.00 -1.61 -8.67
N ARG A 124 19.05 -1.57 -10.01
CA ARG A 124 19.18 -0.35 -10.81
C ARG A 124 17.95 -0.12 -11.66
N GLU A 125 17.69 1.14 -12.01
CA GLU A 125 16.63 1.48 -12.95
C GLU A 125 16.93 0.88 -14.33
N LEU A 126 15.89 0.32 -14.94
CA LEU A 126 15.91 -0.36 -16.22
C LEU A 126 15.11 0.49 -17.23
N PRO A 127 15.77 1.38 -17.99
CA PRO A 127 15.09 2.24 -18.96
C PRO A 127 14.58 1.46 -20.18
N ARG A 128 15.17 0.30 -20.46
CA ARG A 128 14.85 -0.57 -21.60
C ARG A 128 14.99 -2.03 -21.18
N CYS A 129 14.07 -2.91 -21.59
CA CYS A 129 14.21 -4.35 -21.35
C CYS A 129 14.82 -5.07 -22.56
N GLU A 130 15.47 -6.21 -22.30
CA GLU A 130 16.09 -7.04 -23.36
C GLU A 130 15.05 -7.67 -24.29
N GLY A 131 13.84 -7.96 -23.80
CA GLY A 131 12.78 -8.63 -24.56
C GLY A 131 12.59 -10.10 -24.15
N GLY A 132 12.13 -10.93 -25.09
CA GLY A 132 11.89 -12.36 -24.85
C GLY A 132 10.77 -12.60 -23.83
N ARG A 133 10.97 -13.53 -22.89
CA ARG A 133 10.04 -13.79 -21.80
C ARG A 133 10.35 -12.86 -20.64
N VAL A 134 9.39 -12.05 -20.20
CA VAL A 134 9.58 -11.08 -19.11
C VAL A 134 8.72 -11.47 -17.91
N LEU A 135 9.31 -11.48 -16.71
CA LEU A 135 8.59 -11.66 -15.44
C LEU A 135 8.61 -10.34 -14.67
N LEU A 136 7.47 -9.68 -14.56
CA LEU A 136 7.29 -8.46 -13.78
C LEU A 136 6.88 -8.78 -12.34
N LEU A 137 7.65 -8.29 -11.38
CA LEU A 137 7.48 -8.50 -9.95
C LEU A 137 7.00 -7.21 -9.27
N ILE A 138 5.83 -7.26 -8.64
CA ILE A 138 5.18 -6.09 -8.04
C ILE A 138 5.02 -6.29 -6.53
N HIS A 139 5.76 -5.50 -5.75
CA HIS A 139 5.76 -5.59 -4.28
C HIS A 139 4.47 -5.03 -3.65
N GLY A 140 4.32 -5.22 -2.34
CA GLY A 140 3.18 -4.76 -1.55
C GLY A 140 3.30 -3.34 -0.97
N LEU A 141 2.36 -3.00 -0.09
CA LEU A 141 2.33 -1.73 0.66
C LEU A 141 3.55 -1.60 1.57
N CYS A 142 4.10 -0.38 1.68
CA CYS A 142 5.29 -0.06 2.50
C CYS A 142 6.55 -0.86 2.11
N MET A 143 6.54 -1.47 0.92
CA MET A 143 7.67 -2.24 0.40
C MET A 143 8.37 -1.54 -0.76
N HIS A 144 9.52 -2.09 -1.14
CA HIS A 144 10.24 -1.78 -2.36
C HIS A 144 10.73 -3.03 -3.09
N ASP A 145 11.21 -2.87 -4.34
CA ASP A 145 11.65 -3.97 -5.22
C ASP A 145 12.69 -4.91 -4.59
N GLY A 146 13.63 -4.36 -3.81
CA GLY A 146 14.69 -5.15 -3.19
C GLY A 146 14.21 -6.14 -2.13
N GLN A 147 12.97 -6.00 -1.62
CA GLN A 147 12.41 -6.86 -0.58
C GLN A 147 11.78 -8.16 -1.12
N TRP A 148 11.78 -8.37 -2.44
CA TRP A 148 11.55 -9.70 -3.02
C TRP A 148 12.59 -10.71 -2.57
N ARG A 149 13.83 -10.26 -2.32
CA ARG A 149 14.85 -11.06 -1.67
C ARG A 149 14.64 -11.06 -0.16
N ARG A 150 14.18 -12.17 0.38
CA ARG A 150 13.86 -12.36 1.80
C ARG A 150 14.43 -13.68 2.30
N ASN A 151 15.08 -13.66 3.47
CA ASN A 151 15.71 -14.84 4.08
C ASN A 151 16.64 -15.62 3.11
N GLY A 152 17.32 -14.90 2.23
CA GLY A 152 18.22 -15.47 1.23
C GLY A 152 17.53 -16.01 -0.03
N HIS A 153 16.21 -15.97 -0.11
CA HIS A 153 15.41 -16.48 -1.23
C HIS A 153 14.69 -15.36 -2.00
N ASP A 154 14.47 -15.56 -3.29
CA ASP A 154 13.65 -14.69 -4.15
C ASP A 154 12.85 -15.57 -5.12
N HIS A 155 11.53 -15.65 -4.95
CA HIS A 155 10.68 -16.46 -5.83
C HIS A 155 10.75 -16.00 -7.28
N GLY A 156 10.88 -14.70 -7.54
CA GLY A 156 10.97 -14.14 -8.88
C GLY A 156 12.22 -14.57 -9.60
N ALA A 157 13.37 -14.42 -8.95
CA ALA A 157 14.64 -14.87 -9.51
C ALA A 157 14.64 -16.39 -9.75
N ALA A 158 14.15 -17.18 -8.80
CA ALA A 158 14.12 -18.63 -8.93
C ALA A 158 13.16 -19.13 -10.03
N LEU A 159 12.00 -18.47 -10.22
CA LEU A 159 11.09 -18.75 -11.35
C LEU A 159 11.72 -18.32 -12.69
N ALA A 160 12.39 -17.17 -12.71
CA ALA A 160 13.06 -16.66 -13.88
C ALA A 160 14.16 -17.61 -14.38
N ASP A 161 15.00 -18.09 -13.47
CA ASP A 161 16.07 -19.04 -13.78
C ASP A 161 15.51 -20.39 -14.29
N GLU A 162 14.43 -20.89 -13.69
CA GLU A 162 13.85 -22.19 -14.07
C GLU A 162 13.09 -22.13 -15.41
N PHE A 163 12.31 -21.09 -15.65
CA PHE A 163 11.41 -21.00 -16.81
C PHE A 163 11.93 -20.05 -17.92
N GLY A 164 13.15 -19.53 -17.77
CA GLY A 164 13.81 -18.69 -18.77
C GLY A 164 13.17 -17.31 -18.94
N TYR A 165 12.67 -16.70 -17.86
CA TYR A 165 12.22 -15.31 -17.88
C TYR A 165 13.35 -14.35 -17.52
N THR A 166 13.25 -13.13 -18.00
CA THR A 166 14.01 -11.99 -17.50
C THR A 166 13.22 -11.32 -16.37
N PRO A 167 13.71 -11.34 -15.11
CA PRO A 167 12.99 -10.75 -13.99
C PRO A 167 13.18 -9.22 -13.98
N ILE A 168 12.07 -8.51 -13.90
CA ILE A 168 11.99 -7.06 -13.78
C ILE A 168 11.17 -6.75 -12.53
N TYR A 169 11.68 -5.90 -11.66
CA TYR A 169 11.03 -5.54 -10.41
C TYR A 169 10.46 -4.13 -10.51
N LEU A 170 9.25 -3.93 -10.03
CA LEU A 170 8.61 -2.62 -9.99
C LEU A 170 8.97 -1.89 -8.71
N ARG A 171 9.44 -0.64 -8.82
CA ARG A 171 9.46 0.32 -7.71
C ARG A 171 8.33 1.31 -7.95
N TYR A 172 7.46 1.52 -6.96
CA TYR A 172 6.37 2.49 -7.06
C TYR A 172 5.99 3.07 -5.69
N ASN A 173 5.24 4.18 -5.70
CA ASN A 173 4.71 4.79 -4.48
C ASN A 173 3.41 4.09 -4.05
N SER A 174 3.55 3.16 -3.10
CA SER A 174 2.43 2.37 -2.57
C SER A 174 1.43 3.16 -1.73
N GLY A 175 1.68 4.43 -1.40
CA GLY A 175 0.70 5.30 -0.74
C GLY A 175 -0.23 6.04 -1.68
N ARG A 176 0.00 6.02 -3.00
CA ARG A 176 -0.94 6.56 -3.99
C ARG A 176 -2.11 5.60 -4.17
N HIS A 177 -3.20 6.11 -4.75
CA HIS A 177 -4.31 5.26 -5.17
C HIS A 177 -3.81 4.15 -6.10
N VAL A 178 -4.34 2.94 -5.91
CA VAL A 178 -4.05 1.77 -6.74
C VAL A 178 -4.40 2.08 -8.20
N SER A 179 -5.51 2.78 -8.44
CA SER A 179 -5.94 3.19 -9.78
C SER A 179 -4.95 4.14 -10.48
N THR A 180 -4.42 5.12 -9.74
CA THR A 180 -3.42 6.06 -10.26
C THR A 180 -2.13 5.35 -10.60
N ASN A 181 -1.63 4.50 -9.70
CA ASN A 181 -0.45 3.67 -9.98
C ASN A 181 -0.72 2.69 -11.15
N GLY A 182 -1.92 2.13 -11.25
CA GLY A 182 -2.31 1.16 -12.27
C GLY A 182 -2.31 1.77 -13.67
N ARG A 183 -2.84 2.99 -13.82
CA ARG A 183 -2.78 3.74 -15.07
C ARG A 183 -1.34 4.03 -15.49
N GLU A 184 -0.54 4.57 -14.57
CA GLU A 184 0.87 4.87 -14.84
C GLU A 184 1.66 3.60 -15.18
N LEU A 185 1.38 2.47 -14.52
CA LEU A 185 1.98 1.18 -14.84
C LEU A 185 1.57 0.70 -16.22
N ALA A 186 0.29 0.80 -16.58
CA ALA A 186 -0.22 0.39 -17.89
C ALA A 186 0.51 1.11 -19.03
N GLU A 187 0.64 2.44 -18.91
CA GLU A 187 1.33 3.29 -19.89
C GLU A 187 2.84 2.98 -19.97
N LYS A 188 3.50 2.88 -18.82
CA LYS A 188 4.95 2.63 -18.78
C LYS A 188 5.30 1.20 -19.22
N LEU A 189 4.45 0.23 -18.92
CA LEU A 189 4.66 -1.15 -19.35
C LEU A 189 4.48 -1.29 -20.86
N GLU A 190 3.50 -0.60 -21.46
CA GLU A 190 3.38 -0.51 -22.92
C GLU A 190 4.64 0.08 -23.54
N ALA A 191 5.14 1.19 -23.00
CA ALA A 191 6.38 1.81 -23.48
C ALA A 191 7.60 0.90 -23.31
N LEU A 192 7.73 0.19 -22.19
CA LEU A 192 8.82 -0.74 -21.94
C LEU A 192 8.80 -1.92 -22.93
N VAL A 193 7.63 -2.52 -23.13
CA VAL A 193 7.43 -3.64 -24.06
C VAL A 193 7.66 -3.21 -25.51
N GLY A 194 7.11 -2.07 -25.92
CA GLY A 194 7.24 -1.54 -27.29
C GLY A 194 8.64 -1.04 -27.63
N SER A 195 9.46 -0.72 -26.62
CA SER A 195 10.83 -0.26 -26.80
C SER A 195 11.88 -1.33 -26.47
N ALA A 196 11.50 -2.59 -26.22
CA ALA A 196 12.43 -3.66 -25.90
C ALA A 196 13.55 -3.83 -26.96
N GLU A 197 14.71 -4.36 -26.56
CA GLU A 197 15.83 -4.62 -27.50
C GLU A 197 15.48 -5.68 -28.53
N THR A 198 14.82 -6.73 -28.07
CA THR A 198 14.17 -7.75 -28.90
C THR A 198 12.67 -7.79 -28.56
N PRO A 199 11.80 -8.29 -29.45
CA PRO A 199 10.38 -8.39 -29.13
C PRO A 199 10.13 -9.18 -27.84
N VAL A 200 9.28 -8.64 -26.96
CA VAL A 200 8.73 -9.40 -25.84
C VAL A 200 7.79 -10.45 -26.42
N THR A 201 8.08 -11.72 -26.17
CA THR A 201 7.29 -12.86 -26.65
C THR A 201 6.28 -13.34 -25.62
N GLU A 202 6.54 -13.08 -24.34
CA GLU A 202 5.67 -13.48 -23.25
C GLU A 202 5.87 -12.56 -22.03
N LEU A 203 4.78 -12.23 -21.36
CA LEU A 203 4.78 -11.50 -20.10
C LEU A 203 4.14 -12.35 -19.01
N ALA A 204 4.79 -12.43 -17.86
CA ALA A 204 4.23 -12.92 -16.62
C ALA A 204 4.26 -11.80 -15.57
N ILE A 205 3.24 -11.73 -14.72
CA ILE A 205 3.18 -10.78 -13.61
C ILE A 205 2.99 -11.56 -12.31
N LEU A 206 3.87 -11.34 -11.34
CA LEU A 206 3.76 -11.83 -9.98
C LEU A 206 3.52 -10.64 -9.04
N GLY A 207 2.31 -10.55 -8.49
CA GLY A 207 1.91 -9.48 -7.59
C GLY A 207 1.80 -9.97 -6.15
N PHE A 208 2.59 -9.39 -5.25
CA PHE A 208 2.50 -9.65 -3.82
C PHE A 208 1.61 -8.61 -3.13
N SER A 209 0.65 -9.07 -2.32
CA SER A 209 -0.22 -8.19 -1.52
C SER A 209 -0.89 -7.11 -2.39
N MET A 210 -0.73 -5.83 -2.06
CA MET A 210 -1.16 -4.68 -2.90
C MET A 210 -0.71 -4.78 -4.36
N GLY A 211 0.45 -5.38 -4.63
CA GLY A 211 0.99 -5.52 -5.99
C GLY A 211 0.07 -6.29 -6.94
N GLY A 212 -0.71 -7.24 -6.43
CA GLY A 212 -1.73 -7.93 -7.24
C GLY A 212 -2.94 -7.06 -7.56
N LEU A 213 -3.33 -6.14 -6.67
CA LEU A 213 -4.35 -5.12 -6.99
C LEU A 213 -3.84 -4.16 -8.05
N LEU A 214 -2.59 -3.70 -7.91
CA LEU A 214 -1.93 -2.87 -8.90
C LEU A 214 -1.87 -3.55 -10.28
N ALA A 215 -1.51 -4.83 -10.33
CA ALA A 215 -1.51 -5.61 -11.58
C ALA A 215 -2.90 -5.65 -12.25
N ARG A 216 -3.96 -5.91 -11.48
CA ARG A 216 -5.34 -5.91 -11.98
C ARG A 216 -5.76 -4.54 -12.49
N SER A 217 -5.46 -3.49 -11.74
CA SER A 217 -5.73 -2.11 -12.14
C SER A 217 -5.00 -1.73 -13.43
N ALA A 218 -3.72 -2.12 -13.57
CA ALA A 218 -2.96 -1.89 -14.79
C ALA A 218 -3.53 -2.65 -16.00
N CYS A 219 -3.96 -3.91 -15.82
CA CYS A 219 -4.65 -4.65 -16.89
C CYS A 219 -5.93 -3.94 -17.34
N HIS A 220 -6.73 -3.43 -16.39
CA HIS A 220 -7.95 -2.69 -16.68
C HIS A 220 -7.66 -1.41 -17.47
N TYR A 221 -6.74 -0.58 -17.02
CA TYR A 221 -6.39 0.66 -17.72
C TYR A 221 -5.71 0.41 -19.06
N ALA A 222 -4.93 -0.66 -19.19
CA ALA A 222 -4.35 -1.07 -20.47
C ALA A 222 -5.42 -1.48 -21.50
N ALA A 223 -6.46 -2.19 -21.05
CA ALA A 223 -7.59 -2.54 -21.91
C ALA A 223 -8.36 -1.29 -22.36
N LEU A 224 -8.62 -0.34 -21.45
CA LEU A 224 -9.26 0.94 -21.78
C LEU A 224 -8.44 1.78 -22.76
N ALA A 225 -7.12 1.77 -22.62
CA ALA A 225 -6.19 2.53 -23.48
C ALA A 225 -5.85 1.81 -24.80
N GLY A 226 -6.33 0.58 -25.01
CA GLY A 226 -6.02 -0.21 -26.21
C GLY A 226 -4.55 -0.60 -26.33
N HIS A 227 -3.86 -0.82 -25.20
CA HIS A 227 -2.45 -1.23 -25.17
C HIS A 227 -2.27 -2.66 -25.69
N CYS A 228 -1.07 -2.94 -26.23
CA CYS A 228 -0.74 -4.21 -26.83
C CYS A 228 -0.27 -5.24 -25.80
N TRP A 229 0.46 -4.81 -24.76
CA TRP A 229 1.09 -5.74 -23.79
C TRP A 229 0.13 -6.73 -23.12
N PRO A 230 -1.17 -6.46 -22.87
CA PRO A 230 -2.07 -7.45 -22.27
C PRO A 230 -2.23 -8.71 -23.12
N SER A 231 -2.06 -8.62 -24.45
CA SER A 231 -2.09 -9.79 -25.34
C SER A 231 -0.90 -10.73 -25.16
N LEU A 232 0.19 -10.23 -24.56
CA LEU A 232 1.40 -11.01 -24.23
C LEU A 232 1.32 -11.61 -22.82
N LEU A 233 0.34 -11.20 -22.00
CA LEU A 233 0.21 -11.63 -20.61
C LEU A 233 -0.23 -13.09 -20.55
N LYS A 234 0.71 -13.98 -20.21
CA LYS A 234 0.48 -15.41 -20.08
C LYS A 234 0.11 -15.82 -18.66
N HIS A 235 0.81 -15.31 -17.67
CA HIS A 235 0.60 -15.64 -16.25
C HIS A 235 0.34 -14.38 -15.44
N LEU A 236 -0.72 -14.40 -14.63
CA LEU A 236 -0.99 -13.39 -13.61
C LEU A 236 -1.17 -14.10 -12.27
N VAL A 237 -0.18 -14.01 -11.41
CA VAL A 237 -0.12 -14.76 -10.16
C VAL A 237 -0.21 -13.80 -8.98
N PHE A 238 -1.17 -14.06 -8.10
CA PHE A 238 -1.44 -13.30 -6.90
C PHE A 238 -0.89 -14.04 -5.68
N LEU A 239 -0.16 -13.32 -4.84
CA LEU A 239 0.42 -13.84 -3.62
C LEU A 239 -0.11 -13.02 -2.44
N GLY A 240 -1.10 -13.54 -1.71
CA GLY A 240 -1.74 -12.85 -0.59
C GLY A 240 -2.45 -11.55 -0.97
N THR A 241 -2.96 -11.42 -2.20
CA THR A 241 -3.57 -10.16 -2.66
C THR A 241 -4.97 -9.94 -2.07
N PRO A 242 -5.24 -8.82 -1.37
CA PRO A 242 -6.54 -8.59 -0.75
C PRO A 242 -7.60 -8.11 -1.76
N HIS A 243 -8.07 -9.01 -2.62
CA HIS A 243 -9.01 -8.68 -3.71
C HIS A 243 -10.34 -8.11 -3.24
N LEU A 244 -10.79 -8.48 -2.03
CA LEU A 244 -12.04 -8.00 -1.41
C LEU A 244 -11.76 -7.00 -0.29
N GLY A 245 -10.51 -6.56 -0.17
CA GLY A 245 -10.00 -5.75 0.90
C GLY A 245 -9.40 -6.55 2.05
N ALA A 246 -8.70 -5.84 2.93
CA ALA A 246 -8.12 -6.38 4.16
C ALA A 246 -8.65 -5.58 5.37
N PRO A 247 -8.96 -6.23 6.51
CA PRO A 247 -9.46 -5.56 7.71
C PRO A 247 -8.34 -4.82 8.47
N LEU A 248 -7.56 -3.99 7.76
CA LEU A 248 -6.37 -3.28 8.25
C LEU A 248 -6.66 -2.32 9.43
N GLU A 249 -7.95 -2.00 9.68
CA GLU A 249 -8.40 -1.04 10.70
C GLU A 249 -9.07 -1.67 11.93
N ARG A 250 -9.37 -2.98 11.96
CA ARG A 250 -10.11 -3.60 13.08
C ARG A 250 -9.26 -3.87 14.33
N GLY A 251 -7.98 -3.51 14.29
CA GLY A 251 -7.07 -3.41 15.42
C GLY A 251 -5.81 -2.71 14.94
N GLY A 252 -5.20 -1.85 15.77
CA GLY A 252 -3.97 -1.11 15.41
C GLY A 252 -2.80 -1.98 14.91
N ASN A 253 -2.88 -3.29 15.11
CA ASN A 253 -1.82 -4.27 14.85
C ASN A 253 -1.59 -4.60 13.36
N GLY A 254 -2.58 -4.46 12.46
CA GLY A 254 -2.42 -4.89 11.06
C GLY A 254 -1.49 -3.98 10.24
N LEU A 255 -1.83 -2.70 10.17
CA LEU A 255 -0.98 -1.69 9.54
C LEU A 255 0.34 -1.49 10.31
N GLN A 256 0.32 -1.58 11.64
CA GLN A 256 1.52 -1.58 12.47
C GLN A 256 2.39 -2.82 12.23
N GLY A 257 1.80 -3.95 11.84
CA GLY A 257 2.47 -5.16 11.41
C GLY A 257 3.27 -4.92 10.13
N LEU A 258 2.66 -4.29 9.11
CA LEU A 258 3.31 -3.91 7.84
C LEU A 258 4.40 -2.82 8.01
N ILE A 259 4.15 -1.84 8.87
CA ILE A 259 5.11 -0.76 9.16
C ILE A 259 6.18 -1.23 10.15
N GLY A 260 5.94 -2.23 10.98
CA GLY A 260 6.88 -2.78 11.96
C GLY A 260 7.76 -3.93 11.43
N MET A 261 7.67 -4.26 10.14
CA MET A 261 8.38 -5.39 9.51
C MET A 261 9.89 -5.21 9.38
N SER A 262 10.37 -3.98 9.58
CA SER A 262 11.76 -3.63 9.62
C SER A 262 12.08 -2.97 10.96
N PRO A 263 13.22 -3.27 11.60
CA PRO A 263 13.64 -2.59 12.82
C PRO A 263 13.72 -1.07 12.62
N TYR A 264 13.99 -0.62 11.40
CA TYR A 264 14.10 0.79 11.02
C TYR A 264 12.77 1.52 10.89
N SER A 265 11.66 0.80 10.79
CA SER A 265 10.34 1.37 10.53
C SER A 265 9.39 1.29 11.74
N ALA A 266 9.77 0.56 12.79
CA ALA A 266 9.06 0.54 14.07
C ALA A 266 8.79 1.96 14.65
N PRO A 267 9.71 2.95 14.57
CA PRO A 267 9.44 4.32 15.02
C PRO A 267 8.36 5.04 14.19
N LEU A 268 8.15 4.61 12.94
CA LEU A 268 7.18 5.20 12.01
C LEU A 268 5.77 4.60 12.16
N ALA A 269 5.60 3.54 12.94
CA ALA A 269 4.30 2.89 13.16
C ALA A 269 3.22 3.87 13.67
N ALA A 270 3.62 4.87 14.45
CA ALA A 270 2.71 5.91 14.96
C ALA A 270 2.14 6.80 13.84
N LEU A 271 2.84 6.92 12.69
CA LEU A 271 2.36 7.64 11.51
C LEU A 271 1.29 6.86 10.75
N GLY A 272 1.13 5.55 10.97
CA GLY A 272 0.08 4.74 10.34
C GLY A 272 -1.37 5.18 10.65
N LYS A 273 -1.55 6.10 11.62
CA LYS A 273 -2.83 6.79 11.83
C LYS A 273 -3.17 7.74 10.68
N LEU A 274 -2.17 8.23 9.96
CA LEU A 274 -2.30 8.93 8.69
C LEU A 274 -2.49 7.85 7.63
N ARG A 275 -3.72 7.76 7.11
CA ARG A 275 -4.11 6.77 6.10
C ARG A 275 -3.82 7.37 4.74
N SER A 276 -2.81 6.86 4.05
CA SER A 276 -2.59 7.19 2.65
C SER A 276 -3.76 6.71 1.79
N ALA A 277 -3.84 7.24 0.57
CA ALA A 277 -4.77 6.75 -0.44
C ALA A 277 -4.63 5.23 -0.67
N GLY A 278 -3.41 4.71 -0.78
CA GLY A 278 -3.15 3.28 -0.99
C GLY A 278 -3.62 2.39 0.17
N ILE A 279 -3.48 2.83 1.41
CA ILE A 279 -4.03 2.12 2.59
C ILE A 279 -5.56 2.07 2.52
N THR A 280 -6.20 3.15 2.07
CA THR A 280 -7.65 3.24 1.93
C THR A 280 -8.17 2.32 0.83
N ASP A 281 -7.48 2.26 -0.31
CA ASP A 281 -7.83 1.36 -1.41
C ASP A 281 -7.69 -0.11 -1.00
N LEU A 282 -6.62 -0.45 -0.28
CA LEU A 282 -6.41 -1.80 0.26
C LEU A 282 -7.52 -2.27 1.20
N ARG A 283 -8.11 -1.36 1.97
CA ARG A 283 -9.19 -1.69 2.91
C ARG A 283 -10.41 -2.26 2.18
N HIS A 284 -10.66 -1.80 0.96
CA HIS A 284 -11.85 -2.18 0.19
C HIS A 284 -11.54 -3.07 -1.02
N GLY A 285 -10.26 -3.14 -1.43
CA GLY A 285 -9.85 -3.79 -2.68
C GLY A 285 -10.13 -2.89 -3.91
N SER A 286 -10.04 -1.57 -3.75
CA SER A 286 -10.32 -0.60 -4.81
C SER A 286 -9.29 -0.67 -5.94
N LEU A 287 -9.74 -0.55 -7.19
CA LEU A 287 -8.92 -0.72 -8.39
C LEU A 287 -9.01 0.43 -9.39
N VAL A 288 -10.13 1.15 -9.39
CA VAL A 288 -10.42 2.20 -10.38
C VAL A 288 -10.75 3.53 -9.70
N ASP A 289 -10.61 4.63 -10.44
CA ASP A 289 -10.85 5.98 -9.92
C ASP A 289 -12.28 6.14 -9.38
N GLU A 290 -13.26 5.47 -9.98
CA GLU A 290 -14.67 5.49 -9.59
C GLU A 290 -14.92 4.90 -8.20
N ASP A 291 -13.99 4.12 -7.66
CA ASP A 291 -14.11 3.50 -6.33
C ASP A 291 -13.88 4.51 -5.19
N TRP A 292 -13.20 5.62 -5.46
CA TRP A 292 -12.85 6.63 -4.45
C TRP A 292 -13.22 8.07 -4.85
N SER A 293 -13.41 8.34 -6.13
CA SER A 293 -13.76 9.67 -6.62
C SER A 293 -15.11 10.13 -6.07
N GLY A 294 -15.12 11.31 -5.43
CA GLY A 294 -16.32 11.89 -4.82
C GLY A 294 -16.68 11.34 -3.43
N LEU A 295 -15.85 10.48 -2.84
CA LEU A 295 -16.01 9.97 -1.48
C LEU A 295 -14.96 10.58 -0.53
N ASP A 296 -15.34 10.91 0.70
CA ASP A 296 -14.35 11.19 1.75
C ASP A 296 -13.72 9.87 2.21
N ARG A 297 -12.39 9.76 2.05
CA ARG A 297 -11.60 8.58 2.42
C ARG A 297 -11.68 8.22 3.91
N PHE A 298 -12.07 9.15 4.79
CA PHE A 298 -12.22 8.90 6.22
C PHE A 298 -13.65 8.52 6.61
N GLU A 299 -14.63 8.73 5.74
CA GLU A 299 -15.99 8.28 5.96
C GLU A 299 -16.12 6.77 5.71
N ARG A 300 -17.10 6.14 6.37
CA ARG A 300 -17.45 4.76 6.05
C ARG A 300 -18.17 4.76 4.71
N ALA A 301 -17.45 4.45 3.64
CA ALA A 301 -18.08 4.20 2.35
C ALA A 301 -19.05 3.02 2.48
N GLU A 302 -20.34 3.28 2.31
CA GLU A 302 -21.35 2.23 2.13
C GLU A 302 -21.26 1.59 0.74
N ARG A 303 -20.60 2.27 -0.20
CA ARG A 303 -20.39 1.82 -1.57
C ARG A 303 -19.22 0.83 -1.63
N LEU A 304 -19.52 -0.38 -2.09
CA LEU A 304 -18.50 -1.36 -2.43
C LEU A 304 -17.75 -0.95 -3.71
N PRO A 305 -16.46 -1.28 -3.84
CA PRO A 305 -15.73 -1.09 -5.09
C PRO A 305 -16.35 -1.83 -6.27
N THR A 306 -16.09 -1.30 -7.45
CA THR A 306 -16.53 -1.81 -8.74
C THR A 306 -15.97 -3.21 -8.98
N ALA A 307 -16.81 -4.14 -9.41
CA ALA A 307 -16.38 -5.50 -9.76
C ALA A 307 -15.63 -5.48 -11.10
N ILE A 308 -14.30 -5.52 -11.05
CA ILE A 308 -13.44 -5.61 -12.23
C ILE A 308 -13.08 -7.07 -12.50
N GLY A 309 -13.39 -7.56 -13.70
CA GLY A 309 -13.05 -8.92 -14.12
C GLY A 309 -11.55 -9.19 -14.24
N LEU A 310 -11.20 -10.46 -14.48
CA LEU A 310 -9.83 -10.87 -14.77
C LEU A 310 -9.47 -10.55 -16.24
N PRO A 311 -8.19 -10.26 -16.55
CA PRO A 311 -7.77 -10.02 -17.93
C PRO A 311 -8.01 -11.28 -18.79
N PRO A 312 -8.59 -11.14 -20.00
CA PRO A 312 -8.88 -12.27 -20.86
C PRO A 312 -7.58 -12.91 -21.37
N GLY A 313 -7.57 -14.24 -21.49
CA GLY A 313 -6.46 -15.00 -22.09
C GLY A 313 -5.27 -15.29 -21.15
N ALA A 314 -5.15 -14.60 -20.02
CA ALA A 314 -4.12 -14.86 -19.02
C ALA A 314 -4.51 -16.05 -18.10
N LEU A 315 -3.53 -16.88 -17.76
CA LEU A 315 -3.65 -17.87 -16.71
C LEU A 315 -3.53 -17.17 -15.35
N VAL A 316 -4.65 -17.07 -14.64
CA VAL A 316 -4.71 -16.41 -13.34
C VAL A 316 -4.59 -17.44 -12.22
N SER A 317 -3.74 -17.16 -11.23
CA SER A 317 -3.55 -18.03 -10.06
C SER A 317 -3.54 -17.21 -8.77
N ALA A 318 -4.04 -17.79 -7.68
CA ALA A 318 -4.08 -17.13 -6.37
C ALA A 318 -3.54 -18.03 -5.25
N LEU A 319 -2.54 -17.53 -4.54
CA LEU A 319 -1.92 -18.19 -3.42
C LEU A 319 -2.24 -17.42 -2.14
N ALA A 320 -2.84 -18.10 -1.17
CA ALA A 320 -3.20 -17.56 0.12
C ALA A 320 -2.39 -18.22 1.25
N GLY A 321 -1.99 -17.43 2.23
CA GLY A 321 -1.46 -17.95 3.49
C GLY A 321 -2.53 -17.99 4.57
N THR A 322 -2.34 -18.83 5.58
CA THR A 322 -3.02 -18.70 6.86
C THR A 322 -2.10 -19.03 8.01
N THR A 323 -2.18 -18.25 9.09
CA THR A 323 -1.44 -18.52 10.34
C THR A 323 -2.04 -19.68 11.13
N GLY A 324 -3.26 -20.12 10.79
CA GLY A 324 -3.88 -21.29 11.39
C GLY A 324 -3.23 -22.61 10.97
N SER A 325 -3.42 -23.63 11.80
CA SER A 325 -2.86 -24.96 11.57
C SER A 325 -3.70 -25.82 10.63
N ARG A 326 -4.94 -25.42 10.32
CA ARG A 326 -5.88 -26.16 9.46
C ARG A 326 -6.78 -25.20 8.71
N VAL A 327 -6.88 -25.39 7.38
CA VAL A 327 -7.77 -24.61 6.51
C VAL A 327 -9.22 -24.65 7.02
N GLY A 328 -9.73 -23.49 7.43
CA GLY A 328 -11.14 -23.31 7.80
C GLY A 328 -11.41 -23.17 9.30
N ASP A 329 -10.38 -23.13 10.15
CA ASP A 329 -10.53 -22.77 11.56
C ASP A 329 -11.10 -21.34 11.68
N PHE A 330 -11.83 -21.04 12.76
CA PHE A 330 -12.54 -19.76 12.91
C PHE A 330 -11.59 -18.53 12.89
N GLY A 331 -10.33 -18.72 13.29
CA GLY A 331 -9.26 -17.72 13.17
C GLY A 331 -8.82 -17.45 11.72
N ASP A 332 -8.83 -18.47 10.85
CA ASP A 332 -8.46 -18.38 9.43
C ASP A 332 -9.40 -17.47 8.66
N ARG A 333 -10.70 -17.52 8.99
CA ARG A 333 -11.73 -16.73 8.32
C ARG A 333 -11.61 -15.24 8.62
N LEU A 334 -11.07 -14.86 9.78
CA LEU A 334 -10.98 -13.45 10.19
C LEU A 334 -9.62 -12.82 9.89
N PHE A 335 -8.52 -13.57 10.04
CA PHE A 335 -7.17 -13.00 9.93
C PHE A 335 -6.34 -13.58 8.80
N GLY A 336 -6.71 -14.74 8.23
CA GLY A 336 -5.93 -15.42 7.19
C GLY A 336 -4.45 -15.50 7.55
N ASP A 337 -3.60 -14.87 6.76
CA ASP A 337 -2.15 -14.81 6.92
C ASP A 337 -1.65 -13.76 7.96
N GLY A 338 -2.57 -13.19 8.74
CA GLY A 338 -2.33 -12.12 9.71
C GLY A 338 -2.67 -10.73 9.18
N LEU A 339 -2.86 -10.58 7.86
CA LEU A 339 -3.24 -9.32 7.21
C LEU A 339 -4.41 -9.48 6.26
N VAL A 340 -4.39 -10.54 5.44
CA VAL A 340 -5.36 -10.77 4.38
C VAL A 340 -6.13 -12.06 4.69
N PRO A 341 -7.48 -11.98 4.83
CA PRO A 341 -8.31 -13.16 4.95
C PRO A 341 -8.18 -14.06 3.71
N VAL A 342 -8.21 -15.38 3.91
CA VAL A 342 -8.01 -16.38 2.83
C VAL A 342 -9.00 -16.16 1.68
N GLU A 343 -10.28 -15.93 1.97
CA GLU A 343 -11.29 -15.68 0.93
C GLU A 343 -10.97 -14.42 0.12
N SER A 344 -10.48 -13.35 0.76
CA SER A 344 -10.03 -12.14 0.07
C SER A 344 -8.80 -12.41 -0.81
N ALA A 345 -7.84 -13.21 -0.31
CA ALA A 345 -6.66 -13.63 -1.06
C ALA A 345 -6.98 -14.49 -2.29
N LEU A 346 -8.04 -15.31 -2.22
CA LEU A 346 -8.50 -16.17 -3.31
C LEU A 346 -9.52 -15.48 -4.24
N GLY A 347 -9.95 -14.26 -3.91
CA GLY A 347 -10.94 -13.52 -4.67
C GLY A 347 -12.36 -14.07 -4.54
N ARG A 348 -12.66 -14.77 -3.44
CA ARG A 348 -13.94 -15.45 -3.19
C ARG A 348 -14.88 -14.59 -2.39
N ASP A 349 -15.90 -14.02 -3.05
CA ASP A 349 -16.90 -13.17 -2.39
C ASP A 349 -18.10 -14.00 -1.94
N PRO A 350 -18.39 -14.13 -0.62
CA PRO A 350 -19.55 -14.89 -0.14
C PRO A 350 -20.90 -14.40 -0.68
N SER A 351 -20.98 -13.12 -1.09
CA SER A 351 -22.17 -12.54 -1.71
C SER A 351 -22.24 -12.77 -3.23
N GLY A 352 -21.16 -13.25 -3.85
CA GLY A 352 -21.03 -13.50 -5.29
C GLY A 352 -20.81 -12.25 -6.17
N HIS A 353 -20.96 -11.03 -5.65
CA HIS A 353 -20.96 -9.82 -6.49
C HIS A 353 -19.58 -9.44 -7.05
N ARG A 354 -18.49 -9.84 -6.37
CA ARG A 354 -17.11 -9.51 -6.74
C ARG A 354 -16.22 -10.75 -6.83
N ASP A 355 -16.85 -11.92 -7.00
CA ASP A 355 -16.14 -13.19 -7.10
C ASP A 355 -15.23 -13.22 -8.33
N LEU A 356 -13.98 -13.64 -8.15
CA LEU A 356 -13.03 -13.81 -9.23
C LEU A 356 -13.06 -15.27 -9.70
N PRO A 357 -13.32 -15.52 -11.00
CA PRO A 357 -13.43 -16.88 -11.53
C PRO A 357 -12.04 -17.51 -11.73
N ILE A 358 -11.30 -17.69 -10.63
CA ILE A 358 -9.98 -18.35 -10.60
C ILE A 358 -10.22 -19.84 -10.41
N ALA A 359 -9.69 -20.66 -11.32
CA ALA A 359 -9.88 -22.11 -11.27
C ALA A 359 -9.29 -22.73 -10.00
N ALA A 360 -9.93 -23.76 -9.46
CA ALA A 360 -9.56 -24.36 -8.18
C ALA A 360 -8.16 -25.00 -8.20
N ASP A 361 -7.72 -25.53 -9.34
CA ASP A 361 -6.37 -26.06 -9.58
C ASP A 361 -5.29 -24.96 -9.69
N ARG A 362 -5.71 -23.71 -9.89
CA ARG A 362 -4.88 -22.49 -9.88
C ARG A 362 -4.90 -21.76 -8.54
N GLN A 363 -5.49 -22.38 -7.51
CA GLN A 363 -5.52 -21.85 -6.16
C GLN A 363 -4.71 -22.71 -5.20
N TRP A 364 -4.07 -22.08 -4.23
CA TRP A 364 -3.35 -22.77 -3.17
C TRP A 364 -3.49 -22.04 -1.84
N ILE A 365 -3.58 -22.82 -0.76
CA ILE A 365 -3.65 -22.32 0.61
C ILE A 365 -2.53 -22.97 1.40
N GLY A 366 -1.65 -22.14 1.97
CA GLY A 366 -0.58 -22.58 2.86
C GLY A 366 -0.94 -22.36 4.33
N THR A 367 -0.93 -23.43 5.13
CA THR A 367 -1.19 -23.36 6.59
C THR A 367 0.08 -23.10 7.39
N GLY A 368 -0.03 -22.37 8.50
CA GLY A 368 1.12 -21.93 9.30
C GLY A 368 2.03 -20.94 8.56
N ILE A 369 1.50 -20.21 7.57
CA ILE A 369 2.21 -19.26 6.72
C ILE A 369 1.60 -17.88 6.92
N GLY A 370 2.41 -16.96 7.47
CA GLY A 370 2.05 -15.55 7.59
C GLY A 370 2.23 -14.80 6.26
N HIS A 371 1.77 -13.55 6.23
CA HIS A 371 1.70 -12.77 4.99
C HIS A 371 3.05 -12.62 4.29
N LEU A 372 4.12 -12.34 5.05
CA LEU A 372 5.47 -12.23 4.49
C LEU A 372 6.12 -13.58 4.21
N ASP A 373 5.72 -14.62 4.92
CA ASP A 373 6.27 -15.96 4.73
C ASP A 373 5.94 -16.47 3.32
N LEU A 374 4.88 -15.96 2.70
CA LEU A 374 4.58 -16.19 1.29
C LEU A 374 5.71 -15.78 0.32
N LEU A 375 6.63 -14.90 0.72
CA LEU A 375 7.74 -14.42 -0.14
C LEU A 375 9.00 -15.30 -0.10
N ASP A 376 9.14 -16.17 0.90
CA ASP A 376 10.36 -16.98 1.06
C ASP A 376 10.13 -18.44 1.45
N ARG A 377 8.92 -18.83 1.86
CA ARG A 377 8.62 -20.22 2.21
C ARG A 377 8.73 -21.13 1.00
N ARG A 378 9.40 -22.25 1.20
CA ARG A 378 9.60 -23.28 0.18
C ARG A 378 8.26 -23.81 -0.35
N GLU A 379 7.28 -24.01 0.53
CA GLU A 379 5.95 -24.50 0.16
C GLU A 379 5.22 -23.53 -0.78
N ALA A 380 5.37 -22.22 -0.54
CA ALA A 380 4.84 -21.19 -1.42
C ALA A 380 5.58 -21.19 -2.77
N TYR A 381 6.90 -21.34 -2.79
CA TYR A 381 7.66 -21.49 -4.04
C TYR A 381 7.22 -22.69 -4.87
N GLU A 382 7.05 -23.86 -4.24
CA GLU A 382 6.62 -25.07 -4.93
C GLU A 382 5.21 -24.91 -5.50
N ALA A 383 4.32 -24.19 -4.81
CA ALA A 383 3.01 -23.82 -5.33
C ALA A 383 3.11 -22.86 -6.52
N LEU A 384 3.94 -21.81 -6.43
CA LEU A 384 4.19 -20.87 -7.52
C LEU A 384 4.73 -21.58 -8.76
N ARG A 385 5.75 -22.42 -8.59
CA ARG A 385 6.38 -23.20 -9.64
C ARG A 385 5.38 -24.00 -10.47
N ARG A 386 4.40 -24.66 -9.81
CA ARG A 386 3.33 -25.39 -10.50
C ARG A 386 2.43 -24.51 -11.36
N GLN A 387 2.33 -23.20 -11.08
CA GLN A 387 1.50 -22.29 -11.87
C GLN A 387 2.16 -21.83 -13.18
N PHE A 388 3.48 -21.99 -13.30
CA PHE A 388 4.28 -21.67 -14.49
C PHE A 388 4.55 -22.88 -15.39
N GLN A 389 4.11 -24.06 -14.98
CA GLN A 389 4.00 -25.27 -15.80
C GLN A 389 2.72 -25.22 -16.63
#